data_AF-A0A8T0PTR0-F1
#
_entry.id   AF-A0A8T0PTR0-F1
#
_cell.length_a   1.000
_cell.length_b   1.000
_cell.length_c   1.000
_cell.angle_alpha   90.00
_cell.angle_beta   90.00
_cell.angle_gamma   90.00
#
_symmetry.space_group_name_H-M   'P 1'
#
loop_
_entity.id
_entity.type
_entity.pdbx_description
1 polymer ?
#
loop_
_entity_poly.entity_id
_entity_poly.type
_entity_poly.pdbx_seq_one_letter_code
_entity_poly.pdbx_strand_id
1 'polypeptide(L)'
;MVKGRNVKWLHEDIIIDKECAERLNIGNWINDNIIGLYCKLLKERQTRTPHKFKKCHFAGSFYYTKIRSNQSVCRWETTDILKNRLAEFHKIFFPIHHGKHWSLIVIDVEHQAIQYCDSLGGRSRFALRYMHEYMKKLVTDASTWTAEIVDVPQQDNYNDCVVFLLMNIDFLSRGIQPSFNC
;
A
#
# COMPACT_ATOMS: atom_id res chain seq x y z
N MET A 1 -27.12 8.25 36.16
CA MET A 1 -27.25 7.65 34.81
C MET A 1 -26.47 8.50 33.81
N VAL A 2 -25.31 8.03 33.35
CA VAL A 2 -24.57 8.64 32.23
C VAL A 2 -24.59 7.62 31.11
N LYS A 3 -25.17 7.99 29.96
CA LYS A 3 -25.38 7.15 28.78
C LYS A 3 -24.06 6.57 28.27
N GLY A 4 -24.13 5.31 27.86
CA GLY A 4 -23.02 4.44 27.50
C GLY A 4 -22.04 5.02 26.48
N ARG A 5 -20.77 5.02 26.87
CA ARG A 5 -19.64 5.14 25.93
C ARG A 5 -19.37 3.73 25.41
N ASN A 6 -19.83 3.42 24.20
CA ASN A 6 -19.40 2.23 23.47
C ASN A 6 -17.91 2.41 23.13
N VAL A 7 -17.06 1.58 23.72
CA VAL A 7 -15.62 1.61 23.48
C VAL A 7 -15.31 1.21 22.03
N LYS A 8 -14.61 2.10 21.33
CA LYS A 8 -14.05 1.95 19.97
C LYS A 8 -12.62 1.41 20.14
N TRP A 9 -12.23 0.37 19.39
CA TRP A 9 -10.84 -0.10 19.45
C TRP A 9 -9.94 0.96 18.83
N LEU A 10 -8.98 1.47 19.59
CA LEU A 10 -7.97 2.42 19.12
C LEU A 10 -6.67 1.65 18.89
N HIS A 11 -6.16 1.65 17.67
CA HIS A 11 -4.82 1.14 17.36
C HIS A 11 -3.96 2.30 16.85
N GLU A 12 -3.11 2.82 17.75
CA GLU A 12 -2.42 4.11 17.60
C GLU A 12 -3.45 5.24 17.31
N ASP A 13 -3.39 5.85 16.12
CA ASP A 13 -4.31 6.92 15.72
C ASP A 13 -5.55 6.43 14.94
N ILE A 14 -5.71 5.12 14.74
CA ILE A 14 -6.82 4.57 13.96
C ILE A 14 -7.93 4.13 14.90
N ILE A 15 -9.08 4.77 14.74
CA ILE A 15 -10.31 4.44 15.45
C ILE A 15 -11.07 3.39 14.64
N ILE A 16 -11.18 2.19 15.21
CA ILE A 16 -12.06 1.13 14.70
C ILE A 16 -13.36 1.22 15.49
N ASP A 17 -14.36 1.82 14.87
CA ASP A 17 -15.73 1.79 15.39
C ASP A 17 -16.59 0.74 14.69
N LYS A 18 -17.83 0.64 15.15
CA LYS A 18 -18.81 -0.33 14.65
C LYS A 18 -19.00 -0.20 13.13
N GLU A 19 -19.02 1.01 12.60
CA GLU A 19 -19.13 1.26 11.15
C GLU A 19 -17.90 0.74 10.39
N CYS A 20 -16.70 0.96 10.93
CA CYS A 20 -15.47 0.42 10.36
C CYS A 20 -15.47 -1.12 10.35
N ALA A 21 -15.92 -1.75 11.44
CA ALA A 21 -16.04 -3.21 11.52
C ALA A 21 -17.13 -3.76 10.57
N GLU A 22 -18.27 -3.08 10.44
CA GLU A 22 -19.35 -3.49 9.54
C GLU A 22 -18.95 -3.42 8.06
N ARG A 23 -17.99 -2.56 7.69
CA ARG A 23 -17.43 -2.52 6.32
C ARG A 23 -16.56 -3.73 5.97
N LEU A 24 -16.22 -4.57 6.95
CA LEU A 24 -15.59 -5.88 6.70
C LEU A 24 -16.62 -6.97 6.39
N ASN A 25 -17.92 -6.69 6.51
CA ASN A 25 -18.96 -7.64 6.08
C ASN A 25 -18.95 -7.81 4.56
N ILE A 26 -19.30 -9.02 4.12
CA ILE A 26 -19.34 -9.40 2.71
C ILE A 26 -20.17 -8.39 1.90
N GLY A 27 -19.60 -7.89 0.81
CA GLY A 27 -20.27 -6.98 -0.13
C GLY A 27 -20.18 -5.49 0.20
N ASN A 28 -19.58 -5.11 1.34
CA ASN A 28 -19.40 -3.70 1.69
C ASN A 28 -18.10 -3.11 1.12
N TRP A 29 -18.13 -1.80 0.84
CA TRP A 29 -16.95 -1.07 0.38
C TRP A 29 -16.01 -0.76 1.54
N ILE A 30 -14.79 -1.29 1.45
CA ILE A 30 -13.72 -1.02 2.40
C ILE A 30 -13.14 0.38 2.14
N ASN A 31 -12.83 1.12 3.20
CA ASN A 31 -12.30 2.49 3.10
C ASN A 31 -10.79 2.59 3.43
N ASP A 32 -10.25 3.80 3.26
CA ASP A 32 -8.87 4.17 3.58
C ASP A 32 -8.43 3.77 5.00
N ASN A 33 -9.33 3.82 5.98
CA ASN A 33 -9.02 3.52 7.38
C ASN A 33 -8.66 2.04 7.58
N ILE A 34 -9.36 1.13 6.90
CA ILE A 34 -9.07 -0.30 6.97
C ILE A 34 -7.74 -0.61 6.28
N ILE A 35 -7.45 0.03 5.15
CA ILE A 35 -6.15 -0.10 4.47
C ILE A 35 -5.02 0.36 5.39
N GLY A 36 -5.18 1.54 5.99
CA GLY A 36 -4.22 2.09 6.95
C GLY A 36 -4.01 1.17 8.15
N LEU A 37 -5.09 0.63 8.72
CA LEU A 37 -5.03 -0.30 9.84
C LEU A 37 -4.25 -1.57 9.48
N TYR A 38 -4.58 -2.19 8.35
CA TYR A 38 -3.91 -3.42 7.93
C TYR A 38 -2.42 -3.19 7.69
N CYS A 39 -2.05 -2.09 7.03
CA CYS A 39 -0.65 -1.70 6.85
C CYS A 39 0.09 -1.49 8.19
N LYS A 40 -0.56 -0.93 9.22
CA LYS A 40 0.01 -0.83 10.57
C LYS A 40 0.24 -2.22 11.18
N LEU A 41 -0.72 -3.13 11.07
CA LEU A 41 -0.57 -4.51 11.55
C LEU A 41 0.58 -5.24 10.85
N LEU A 42 0.78 -5.03 9.55
CA LEU A 42 1.93 -5.57 8.82
C LEU A 42 3.26 -4.98 9.32
N LYS A 43 3.30 -3.67 9.61
CA LYS A 43 4.45 -3.00 10.22
C LYS A 43 4.76 -3.55 11.63
N GLU A 44 3.74 -3.81 12.44
CA GLU A 44 3.92 -4.47 13.74
C GLU A 44 4.47 -5.89 13.58
N ARG A 45 3.91 -6.67 12.66
CA ARG A 45 4.32 -8.06 12.39
C ARG A 45 5.80 -8.15 12.05
N GLN A 46 6.29 -7.31 11.12
CA GLN A 46 7.71 -7.30 10.77
C GLN A 46 8.59 -6.85 11.95
N THR A 47 8.09 -5.96 12.81
CA THR A 47 8.82 -5.47 13.98
C THR A 47 8.92 -6.52 15.08
N ARG A 48 7.86 -7.29 15.32
CA ARG A 48 7.83 -8.38 16.32
C ARG A 48 8.70 -9.57 15.93
N THR A 49 8.88 -9.80 14.63
CA THR A 49 9.61 -10.99 14.11
C THR A 49 10.53 -10.62 12.94
N PRO A 50 11.57 -9.80 13.17
CA PRO A 50 12.39 -9.22 12.10
C PRO A 50 13.23 -10.26 11.33
N HIS A 51 13.51 -11.42 11.93
CA HIS A 51 14.20 -12.53 11.26
C HIS A 51 13.30 -13.31 10.30
N LYS A 52 11.97 -13.14 10.38
CA LYS A 52 10.98 -13.89 9.60
C LYS A 52 10.37 -13.08 8.46
N PHE A 53 10.34 -11.75 8.58
CA PHE A 53 9.68 -10.87 7.62
C PHE A 53 10.62 -9.81 7.10
N LYS A 54 10.46 -9.47 5.82
CA LYS A 54 11.21 -8.39 5.18
C LYS A 54 10.81 -7.05 5.78
N LYS A 55 11.80 -6.18 6.01
CA LYS A 55 11.54 -4.79 6.43
C LYS A 55 10.94 -4.02 5.25
N CYS A 56 9.67 -3.65 5.38
CA CYS A 56 8.90 -2.93 4.37
C CYS A 56 8.38 -1.59 4.92
N HIS A 57 8.11 -0.65 4.01
CA HIS A 57 7.38 0.58 4.31
C HIS A 57 6.03 0.58 3.60
N PHE A 58 5.00 1.08 4.27
CA PHE A 58 3.64 1.14 3.74
C PHE A 58 3.21 2.60 3.71
N ALA A 59 3.20 3.20 2.52
CA ALA A 59 2.79 4.60 2.35
C ALA A 59 1.28 4.74 2.57
N GLY A 60 0.86 5.88 3.13
CA GLY A 60 -0.55 6.24 3.20
C GLY A 60 -1.16 6.39 1.80
N SER A 61 -2.44 6.05 1.65
CA SER A 61 -3.15 6.08 0.36
C SER A 61 -3.16 7.43 -0.35
N PHE A 62 -3.06 8.52 0.41
CA PHE A 62 -3.01 9.88 -0.14
C PHE A 62 -1.65 10.23 -0.76
N TYR A 63 -0.57 9.50 -0.46
CA TYR A 63 0.79 9.89 -0.87
C TYR A 63 0.92 9.97 -2.40
N TYR A 64 0.48 8.93 -3.11
CA TYR A 64 0.51 8.91 -4.57
C TYR A 64 -0.32 10.06 -5.19
N THR A 65 -1.50 10.32 -4.64
CA THR A 65 -2.38 11.39 -5.12
C THR A 65 -1.72 12.77 -4.95
N LYS A 66 -1.00 12.97 -3.84
CA LYS A 66 -0.27 14.22 -3.57
C LYS A 66 0.89 14.44 -4.52
N ILE A 67 1.71 13.41 -4.76
CA ILE A 67 2.79 13.51 -5.75
C ILE A 67 2.18 13.84 -7.12
N ARG A 68 1.16 13.10 -7.57
CA ARG A 68 0.52 13.29 -8.89
C ARG A 68 -0.02 14.70 -9.10
N SER A 69 -0.49 15.33 -8.02
CA SER A 69 -1.04 16.70 -8.04
C SER A 69 0.03 17.78 -7.90
N ASN A 70 1.32 17.41 -8.00
CA ASN A 70 2.49 18.26 -7.76
C ASN A 70 2.44 19.00 -6.40
N GLN A 71 1.75 18.42 -5.41
CA GLN A 71 1.69 18.99 -4.07
C GLN A 71 2.93 18.57 -3.28
N SER A 72 3.43 19.46 -2.43
CA SER A 72 4.61 19.17 -1.61
C SER A 72 4.33 18.05 -0.62
N VAL A 73 5.12 16.98 -0.71
CA VAL A 73 5.15 15.85 0.23
C VAL A 73 6.45 15.83 1.05
N CYS A 74 7.22 16.92 1.05
CA CYS A 74 8.57 16.94 1.63
C CYS A 74 8.65 16.57 3.12
N ARG A 75 7.57 16.80 3.88
CA ARG A 75 7.48 16.51 5.32
C ARG A 75 6.96 15.10 5.65
N TRP A 76 6.62 14.31 4.64
CA TRP A 76 6.10 12.96 4.86
C TRP A 76 7.26 11.99 5.12
N GLU A 77 7.07 11.07 6.08
CA GLU A 77 8.02 9.99 6.40
C GLU A 77 8.43 9.23 5.13
N THR A 78 7.47 8.91 4.25
CA THR A 78 7.75 8.24 2.97
C THR A 78 8.76 9.01 2.12
N THR A 79 8.73 10.34 2.09
CA THR A 79 9.68 11.13 1.30
C THR A 79 11.09 11.07 1.89
N ASP A 80 11.21 11.11 3.21
CA ASP A 80 12.50 10.89 3.90
C ASP A 80 13.04 9.48 3.61
N ILE A 81 12.16 8.47 3.71
CA ILE A 81 12.51 7.08 3.40
C ILE A 81 13.05 6.96 1.97
N LEU A 82 12.32 7.48 0.99
CA LEU A 82 12.73 7.39 -0.42
C LEU A 82 14.07 8.07 -0.69
N LYS A 83 14.35 9.22 -0.07
CA LYS A 83 15.58 9.99 -0.32
C LYS A 83 16.79 9.46 0.45
N ASN A 84 16.60 9.16 1.73
CA ASN A 84 17.71 9.04 2.68
C ASN A 84 17.89 7.62 3.21
N ARG A 85 16.83 6.80 3.18
CA ARG A 85 16.78 5.52 3.91
C ARG A 85 16.28 4.37 3.06
N LEU A 86 16.23 4.53 1.73
CA LEU A 86 15.66 3.56 0.80
C LEU A 86 16.29 2.17 0.98
N ALA A 87 17.62 2.14 1.14
CA ALA A 87 18.42 0.93 1.33
C ALA A 87 18.11 0.19 2.64
N GLU A 88 17.42 0.81 3.62
CA GLU A 88 16.99 0.11 4.83
C GLU A 88 15.77 -0.81 4.60
N PHE A 89 15.09 -0.66 3.47
CA PHE A 89 13.84 -1.36 3.18
C PHE A 89 14.01 -2.30 1.99
N HIS A 90 13.31 -3.43 2.04
CA HIS A 90 13.27 -4.39 0.94
C HIS A 90 12.23 -3.97 -0.09
N LYS A 91 11.06 -3.52 0.38
CA LYS A 91 9.96 -3.05 -0.46
C LYS A 91 9.23 -1.86 0.16
N ILE A 92 8.69 -1.01 -0.71
CA ILE A 92 7.83 0.10 -0.32
C ILE A 92 6.51 0.01 -1.09
N PHE A 93 5.39 0.05 -0.37
CA PHE A 93 4.05 -0.15 -0.91
C PHE A 93 3.30 1.18 -1.00
N PHE A 94 2.67 1.44 -2.15
CA PHE A 94 1.88 2.64 -2.42
C PHE A 94 0.47 2.23 -2.90
N PRO A 95 -0.50 2.14 -1.99
CA PRO A 95 -1.90 2.06 -2.37
C PRO A 95 -2.31 3.26 -3.23
N ILE A 96 -2.99 3.02 -4.33
CA ILE A 96 -3.47 4.06 -5.25
C ILE A 96 -4.98 3.99 -5.35
N HIS A 97 -5.63 5.10 -5.00
CA HIS A 97 -7.06 5.26 -5.17
C HIS A 97 -7.39 6.00 -6.48
N HIS A 98 -8.15 5.35 -7.35
CA HIS A 98 -8.65 5.91 -8.61
C HIS A 98 -10.10 6.40 -8.51
N GLY A 99 -10.60 6.62 -7.29
CA GLY A 99 -11.95 7.12 -7.01
C GLY A 99 -12.98 6.02 -6.77
N LYS A 100 -12.98 4.96 -7.59
CA LYS A 100 -13.83 3.76 -7.40
C LYS A 100 -13.04 2.44 -7.39
N HIS A 101 -11.73 2.52 -7.56
CA HIS A 101 -10.86 1.36 -7.72
C HIS A 101 -9.54 1.57 -6.98
N TRP A 102 -8.98 0.48 -6.49
CA TRP A 102 -7.71 0.42 -5.79
C TRP A 102 -6.70 -0.41 -6.57
N SER A 103 -5.54 0.17 -6.82
CA SER A 103 -4.38 -0.54 -7.37
C SER A 103 -3.15 -0.31 -6.49
N LEU A 104 -2.04 -0.95 -6.83
CA LEU A 104 -0.81 -0.89 -6.04
C LEU A 104 0.39 -0.53 -6.89
N ILE A 105 1.24 0.37 -6.39
CA ILE A 105 2.64 0.44 -6.82
C ILE A 105 3.52 -0.17 -5.72
N VAL A 106 4.51 -0.97 -6.14
CA VAL A 106 5.55 -1.52 -5.26
C VAL A 106 6.90 -1.04 -5.77
N ILE A 107 7.68 -0.42 -4.89
CA ILE A 107 9.10 -0.19 -5.13
C ILE A 107 9.82 -1.38 -4.53
N ASP A 108 10.33 -2.25 -5.39
CA ASP A 108 11.14 -3.40 -5.02
C ASP A 108 12.61 -3.00 -5.01
N VAL A 109 13.13 -2.72 -3.82
CA VAL A 109 14.51 -2.25 -3.63
C VAL A 109 15.51 -3.36 -3.92
N GLU A 110 15.17 -4.60 -3.57
CA GLU A 110 16.03 -5.78 -3.78
C GLU A 110 16.28 -6.04 -5.26
N HIS A 111 15.24 -5.89 -6.08
CA HIS A 111 15.29 -6.15 -7.52
C HIS A 111 15.41 -4.88 -8.37
N GLN A 112 15.55 -3.72 -7.72
CA GLN A 112 15.63 -2.42 -8.39
C GLN A 112 14.50 -2.24 -9.43
N ALA A 113 13.26 -2.50 -9.01
CA ALA A 113 12.08 -2.47 -9.87
C ALA A 113 10.97 -1.59 -9.28
N ILE A 114 10.24 -0.92 -10.16
CA ILE A 114 8.97 -0.28 -9.84
C ILE A 114 7.88 -1.11 -10.50
N GLN A 115 6.99 -1.65 -9.69
CA GLN A 115 5.97 -2.61 -10.10
C GLN A 115 4.59 -1.98 -9.97
N TYR A 116 3.72 -2.23 -10.95
CA TYR A 116 2.31 -1.90 -10.89
C TYR A 116 1.47 -3.17 -10.84
N CYS A 117 0.61 -3.30 -9.83
CA CYS A 117 -0.28 -4.44 -9.64
C CYS A 117 -1.74 -3.95 -9.62
N ASP A 118 -2.62 -4.68 -10.32
CA ASP A 118 -4.04 -4.36 -10.41
C ASP A 118 -4.87 -5.65 -10.54
N SER A 119 -5.80 -5.88 -9.61
CA SER A 119 -6.67 -7.05 -9.59
C SER A 119 -7.79 -7.01 -10.64
N LEU A 120 -8.06 -5.85 -11.25
CA LEU A 120 -8.97 -5.71 -12.39
C LEU A 120 -8.24 -5.75 -13.74
N GLY A 121 -6.95 -6.10 -13.74
CA GLY A 121 -6.15 -6.25 -14.95
C GLY A 121 -5.75 -4.91 -15.57
N GLY A 122 -5.90 -3.82 -14.83
CA GLY A 122 -5.46 -2.50 -15.25
C GLY A 122 -3.95 -2.49 -15.55
N ARG A 123 -3.58 -1.78 -16.62
CA ARG A 123 -2.18 -1.70 -17.11
C ARG A 123 -1.72 -0.25 -17.14
N SER A 124 -1.84 0.45 -16.01
CA SER A 124 -1.62 1.91 -15.93
C SER A 124 -0.13 2.29 -16.08
N ARG A 125 0.33 2.37 -17.34
CA ARG A 125 1.66 2.88 -17.69
C ARG A 125 1.86 4.33 -17.23
N PHE A 126 0.78 5.10 -17.12
CA PHE A 126 0.82 6.46 -16.59
C PHE A 126 1.23 6.49 -15.12
N ALA A 127 0.62 5.65 -14.28
CA ALA A 127 0.95 5.61 -12.86
C ALA A 127 2.39 5.15 -12.62
N LEU A 128 2.79 4.12 -13.36
CA LEU A 128 4.13 3.58 -13.35
C LEU A 128 5.18 4.63 -13.79
N ARG A 129 4.96 5.29 -14.94
CA ARG A 129 5.85 6.36 -15.43
C ARG A 129 5.93 7.51 -14.43
N TYR A 130 4.81 7.91 -13.84
CA TYR A 130 4.80 9.01 -12.87
C TYR A 130 5.67 8.67 -11.64
N MET A 131 5.54 7.46 -11.09
CA MET A 131 6.37 7.03 -9.98
C MET A 131 7.85 6.93 -10.38
N HIS A 132 8.16 6.41 -11.58
CA HIS A 132 9.54 6.32 -12.07
C HIS A 132 10.20 7.69 -12.19
N GLU A 133 9.51 8.67 -12.79
CA GLU A 133 10.00 10.05 -12.87
C GLU A 133 10.12 10.72 -11.51
N TYR A 134 9.24 10.39 -10.56
CA TYR A 134 9.37 10.86 -9.18
C TYR A 134 10.62 10.27 -8.51
N MET A 135 10.85 8.96 -8.65
CA MET A 135 12.00 8.26 -8.09
C MET A 135 13.33 8.77 -8.65
N LYS A 136 13.44 9.02 -9.96
CA LYS A 136 14.64 9.60 -10.58
C LYS A 136 15.07 10.93 -9.96
N LYS A 137 14.12 11.73 -9.46
CA LYS A 137 14.41 13.01 -8.80
C LYS A 137 14.92 12.84 -7.37
N LEU A 138 14.66 11.68 -6.76
CA LEU A 138 14.94 11.44 -5.34
C LEU A 138 16.11 10.50 -5.11
N VAL A 139 16.37 9.61 -6.06
CA VAL A 139 17.29 8.47 -5.91
C VAL A 139 18.22 8.45 -7.12
N THR A 140 19.53 8.60 -6.89
CA THR A 140 20.56 8.75 -7.93
C THR A 140 20.48 7.67 -9.00
N ASP A 141 20.29 6.40 -8.60
CA ASP A 141 20.34 5.26 -9.52
C ASP A 141 18.96 4.80 -9.98
N ALA A 142 17.86 5.46 -9.58
CA ALA A 142 16.51 5.03 -9.96
C ALA A 142 16.24 5.10 -11.48
N SER A 143 17.11 5.76 -12.24
CA SER A 143 17.03 5.80 -13.71
C SER A 143 17.30 4.44 -14.37
N THR A 144 18.06 3.56 -13.73
CA THR A 144 18.38 2.20 -14.21
C THR A 144 17.35 1.17 -13.79
N TRP A 145 16.46 1.52 -12.85
CA TRP A 145 15.47 0.61 -12.30
C TRP A 145 14.40 0.28 -13.34
N THR A 146 13.97 -0.98 -13.36
CA THR A 146 12.93 -1.44 -14.28
C THR A 146 11.57 -0.88 -13.86
N ALA A 147 10.68 -0.74 -14.84
CA ALA A 147 9.31 -0.32 -14.63
C ALA A 147 8.40 -1.38 -15.27
N GLU A 148 7.69 -2.14 -14.45
CA GLU A 148 6.96 -3.32 -14.88
C GLU A 148 5.51 -3.36 -14.41
N ILE A 149 4.68 -4.01 -15.21
CA ILE A 149 3.31 -4.40 -14.84
C ILE A 149 3.40 -5.85 -14.42
N VAL A 150 2.97 -6.14 -13.20
CA VAL A 150 3.06 -7.47 -12.60
C VAL A 150 1.66 -8.08 -12.56
N ASP A 151 1.56 -9.30 -13.08
CA ASP A 151 0.33 -10.07 -12.99
C ASP A 151 0.14 -10.54 -11.54
N VAL A 152 -1.05 -10.30 -11.01
CA VAL A 152 -1.49 -10.68 -9.66
C VAL A 152 -2.83 -11.41 -9.76
N PRO A 153 -3.27 -12.14 -8.73
CA PRO A 153 -4.62 -12.69 -8.69
C PRO A 153 -5.66 -11.64 -9.08
N GLN A 154 -6.53 -12.05 -10.00
CA GLN A 154 -7.56 -11.19 -10.58
C GLN A 154 -8.88 -11.40 -9.85
N GLN A 155 -9.64 -10.32 -9.73
CA GLN A 155 -10.98 -10.35 -9.15
C GLN A 155 -12.03 -10.38 -10.25
N ASP A 156 -13.13 -11.08 -10.02
CA ASP A 156 -14.25 -11.15 -10.96
C ASP A 156 -15.36 -10.12 -10.65
N ASN A 157 -15.25 -9.42 -9.51
CA ASN A 157 -16.22 -8.42 -9.08
C ASN A 157 -15.56 -7.04 -8.89
N TYR A 158 -16.34 -5.97 -8.77
CA TYR A 158 -15.81 -4.62 -8.61
C TYR A 158 -15.58 -4.17 -7.16
N ASN A 159 -16.07 -4.93 -6.18
CA ASN A 159 -16.10 -4.50 -4.79
C ASN A 159 -14.87 -4.97 -3.98
N ASP A 160 -14.20 -6.04 -4.43
CA ASP A 160 -13.12 -6.67 -3.67
C ASP A 160 -11.73 -6.09 -3.94
N CYS A 161 -11.61 -5.00 -4.72
CA CYS A 161 -10.31 -4.40 -5.06
C CYS A 161 -9.45 -4.07 -3.83
N VAL A 162 -10.08 -3.72 -2.71
CA VAL A 162 -9.36 -3.48 -1.46
C VAL A 162 -8.88 -4.78 -0.81
N VAL A 163 -9.67 -5.86 -0.84
CA VAL A 163 -9.23 -7.16 -0.32
C VAL A 163 -8.03 -7.67 -1.11
N PHE A 164 -8.13 -7.64 -2.44
CA PHE A 164 -7.02 -8.00 -3.33
C PHE A 164 -5.80 -7.12 -3.12
N LEU A 165 -5.97 -5.79 -2.97
CA LEU A 165 -4.89 -4.87 -2.63
C LEU A 165 -4.17 -5.32 -1.35
N LEU A 166 -4.90 -5.59 -0.27
CA LEU A 166 -4.33 -5.97 1.03
C LEU A 166 -3.65 -7.33 0.99
N MET A 167 -4.25 -8.31 0.31
CA MET A 167 -3.65 -9.64 0.14
C MET A 167 -2.37 -9.57 -0.72
N ASN A 168 -2.35 -8.77 -1.78
CA ASN A 168 -1.15 -8.54 -2.57
C ASN A 168 -0.03 -7.91 -1.72
N ILE A 169 -0.33 -6.87 -0.92
CA ILE A 169 0.63 -6.27 0.01
C ILE A 169 1.15 -7.32 1.01
N ASP A 170 0.26 -8.14 1.56
CA ASP A 170 0.63 -9.17 2.54
C ASP A 170 1.58 -10.23 1.95
N PHE A 171 1.27 -10.79 0.78
CA PHE A 171 2.12 -11.77 0.11
C PHE A 171 3.46 -11.16 -0.31
N LEU A 172 3.44 -10.01 -0.98
CA LEU A 172 4.64 -9.36 -1.48
C LEU A 172 5.56 -8.86 -0.36
N SER A 173 5.00 -8.42 0.79
CA SER A 173 5.80 -8.04 1.98
C SER A 173 6.53 -9.22 2.63
N ARG A 174 6.09 -10.45 2.36
CA ARG A 174 6.79 -11.68 2.75
C ARG A 174 7.80 -12.14 1.68
N GLY A 175 7.81 -11.50 0.51
CA GLY A 175 8.58 -11.95 -0.66
C GLY A 175 7.99 -13.18 -1.32
N ILE A 176 6.68 -13.40 -1.21
CA ILE A 176 5.97 -14.56 -1.79
C ILE A 176 5.13 -14.07 -2.96
N GLN A 177 5.12 -14.82 -4.06
CA GLN A 177 4.26 -14.55 -5.21
C GLN A 177 2.78 -14.72 -4.82
N PRO A 178 1.92 -13.70 -5.00
CA PRO A 178 0.48 -13.79 -4.78
C PRO A 178 -0.17 -15.01 -5.47
N SER A 179 -0.80 -15.89 -4.69
CA SER A 179 -1.39 -17.15 -5.17
C SER A 179 -2.68 -17.49 -4.41
N PHE A 180 -3.60 -16.54 -4.35
CA PHE A 180 -4.88 -16.65 -3.64
C PHE A 180 -6.05 -16.43 -4.59
N ASN A 181 -7.19 -17.04 -4.27
CA ASN A 181 -8.47 -16.81 -4.94
C ASN A 181 -9.50 -16.39 -3.87
N CYS A 182 -10.49 -15.59 -4.27
CA CYS A 182 -11.55 -15.09 -3.40
C CYS A 182 -12.88 -15.77 -3.76
#